data_AF-A0A943PPZ1-F1
#
_entry.id   AF-A0A943PPZ1-F1
#
_cell.length_a   1.000
_cell.length_b   1.000
_cell.length_c   1.000
_cell.angle_alpha   90.00
_cell.angle_beta   90.00
_cell.angle_gamma   90.00
#
_symmetry.space_group_name_H-M   'P 1'
#
loop_
_entity.id
_entity.type
_entity.pdbx_description
1 polymer ?
#
loop_
_entity_poly.entity_id
_entity_poly.type
_entity_poly.pdbx_seq_one_letter_code
_entity_poly.pdbx_strand_id
1 'polypeptide(L)' 'MYNKHLYCFVMSSKTQMADIRLDSDEISFLKKNEIEYQKKPDNIGNLFSVDCSQLKEKFCNC' A
#
# COMPACT_ATOMS: atom_id res chain seq x y z
N MET A 1 -0.61 -14.23 2.31
CA MET A 1 -2.06 -14.11 2.56
C MET A 1 -2.50 -12.74 2.07
N TYR A 2 -3.65 -12.61 1.44
CA TYR A 2 -4.14 -11.31 0.93
C TYR A 2 -4.41 -10.37 2.11
N ASN A 3 -3.67 -9.26 2.24
CA ASN A 3 -3.86 -8.36 3.36
C ASN A 3 -5.12 -7.51 3.15
N LYS A 4 -6.21 -7.92 3.81
CA LYS A 4 -7.52 -7.25 3.73
C LYS A 4 -7.47 -5.79 4.17
N HIS A 5 -6.58 -5.44 5.12
CA HIS A 5 -6.48 -4.07 5.64
C HIS A 5 -5.93 -3.10 4.59
N LEU A 6 -4.83 -3.47 3.95
CA LEU A 6 -4.24 -2.69 2.87
C LEU A 6 -5.23 -2.48 1.73
N TYR A 7 -5.94 -3.54 1.33
CA TYR A 7 -6.94 -3.47 0.28
C TYR A 7 -8.12 -2.56 0.64
N CYS A 8 -8.71 -2.73 1.83
CA CYS A 8 -9.81 -1.87 2.29
C CYS A 8 -9.41 -0.39 2.34
N PHE A 9 -8.19 -0.10 2.80
CA PHE A 9 -7.67 1.26 2.87
C PHE A 9 -7.53 1.88 1.47
N VAL A 10 -6.86 1.17 0.56
CA VAL A 10 -6.64 1.60 -0.84
C VAL A 10 -7.96 1.81 -1.58
N MET A 11 -8.92 0.91 -1.39
CA MET A 11 -10.24 1.01 -2.01
C MET A 11 -11.05 2.20 -1.50
N SER A 12 -10.91 2.54 -0.22
CA SER A 12 -11.55 3.72 0.37
C SER A 12 -10.83 5.03 0.00
N SER A 13 -9.56 4.96 -0.40
CA SER A 13 -8.76 6.13 -0.73
C SER A 13 -9.20 6.75 -2.06
N LYS A 14 -9.40 8.06 -2.05
CA LYS A 14 -9.60 8.88 -3.26
C LYS A 14 -8.29 9.41 -3.83
N THR A 15 -7.17 9.22 -3.14
CA THR A 15 -5.85 9.72 -3.56
C THR A 15 -5.07 8.64 -4.30
N GLN A 16 -4.24 9.07 -5.26
CA GLN A 16 -3.36 8.18 -6.01
C GLN A 16 -2.25 7.60 -5.12
N MET A 17 -1.63 8.45 -4.30
CA MET A 17 -0.67 8.04 -3.27
C MET A 17 -1.34 8.14 -1.90
N ALA A 18 -1.13 7.15 -1.04
CA ALA A 18 -1.62 7.21 0.33
C ALA A 18 -0.54 6.78 1.32
N ASP A 19 -0.49 7.46 2.46
CA ASP A 19 0.45 7.17 3.53
C ASP A 19 -0.16 6.12 4.46
N ILE A 20 0.50 4.95 4.52
CA ILE A 20 0.03 3.75 5.21
C ILE A 20 1.15 3.26 6.13
N ARG A 21 0.77 2.84 7.34
CA ARG A 21 1.71 2.11 8.20
C ARG A 21 1.71 0.66 7.76
N LEU A 22 2.88 0.18 7.35
CA LEU A 22 3.02 -1.17 6.82
C LEU A 22 3.88 -2.04 7.74
N ASP A 23 3.46 -3.27 7.92
CA ASP A 23 4.28 -4.32 8.51
C ASP A 23 5.19 -5.01 7.46
N SER A 24 6.02 -5.96 7.92
CA SER A 24 6.95 -6.70 7.05
C SER A 24 6.25 -7.52 5.97
N ASP A 25 5.05 -8.05 6.26
CA ASP A 25 4.30 -8.90 5.33
C ASP A 25 3.64 -8.04 4.26
N GLU A 26 3.14 -6.86 4.62
CA GLU A 26 2.61 -5.85 3.71
C GLU A 26 3.68 -5.31 2.77
N ILE A 27 4.86 -4.98 3.30
CA ILE A 27 6.00 -4.56 2.46
C ILE A 27 6.39 -5.68 1.50
N SER A 28 6.43 -6.93 1.99
CA SER A 28 6.74 -8.10 1.15
C SER A 28 5.68 -8.32 0.06
N PHE A 29 4.41 -8.07 0.38
CA PHE A 29 3.32 -8.10 -0.59
C PHE A 29 3.50 -7.02 -1.67
N LEU A 30 3.80 -5.77 -1.30
CA LEU A 30 4.04 -4.70 -2.26
C LEU A 30 5.22 -5.02 -3.17
N LYS A 31 6.34 -5.51 -2.61
CA LYS A 31 7.52 -5.95 -3.38
C LYS A 31 7.17 -7.07 -4.36
N LYS A 32 6.47 -8.11 -3.90
CA LYS A 32 6.10 -9.27 -4.72
C LYS A 32 5.23 -8.88 -5.90
N ASN A 33 4.38 -7.87 -5.74
CA ASN A 33 3.46 -7.41 -6.77
C ASN A 33 3.97 -6.18 -7.53
N GLU A 34 5.24 -5.80 -7.33
CA GLU A 34 5.88 -4.67 -8.03
C GLU A 34 5.09 -3.38 -7.89
N ILE A 35 4.52 -3.15 -6.70
CA ILE A 35 3.81 -1.91 -6.38
C ILE A 35 4.83 -0.88 -5.90
N GLU A 36 4.72 0.33 -6.41
CA GLU A 36 5.56 1.44 -5.99
C GLU A 36 5.21 1.89 -4.57
N TYR A 37 6.23 1.98 -3.72
CA TYR A 37 6.11 2.55 -2.39
C TYR A 37 7.41 3.26 -1.98
N GLN A 38 7.26 4.27 -1.12
CA GLN A 38 8.37 5.05 -0.59
C GLN A 38 8.29 5.10 0.93
N LYS A 39 9.39 4.75 1.62
CA LYS A 39 9.46 4.87 3.07
C LYS A 39 9.52 6.36 3.44
N LYS A 40 8.64 6.79 4.34
CA LYS A 40 8.63 8.15 4.89
C LYS A 40 9.30 8.18 6.27
N PRO A 41 10.03 9.27 6.58
CA PRO A 41 10.53 9.49 7.94
C PRO A 41 9.35 9.74 8.87
N ASP A 42 9.32 9.01 9.98
CA ASP A 42 8.34 9.16 11.05
C ASP A 42 8.96 8.66 12.36
N ASN A 43 8.43 9.14 13.49
CA ASN A 43 8.92 8.80 14.83
C ASN A 43 8.78 7.32 15.18
N ILE A 44 7.83 6.61 14.56
CA ILE A 44 7.51 5.21 14.87
C ILE A 44 8.21 4.24 13.89
N GLY A 45 8.66 4.73 12.73
CA GLY A 45 9.50 3.95 11.82
C GLY A 45 8.78 2.84 11.06
N ASN A 46 7.63 3.11 10.45
CA ASN A 46 6.94 2.17 9.55
C ASN A 46 5.93 2.86 8.62
N LEU A 47 6.09 4.15 8.36
CA LEU A 47 5.21 4.91 7.46
C LEU A 47 5.72 4.79 6.02
N PHE A 48 4.83 4.44 5.10
CA PHE A 48 5.13 4.31 3.68
C PHE A 48 4.08 5.04 2.85
N SER A 49 4.51 5.76 1.83
CA SER A 49 3.61 6.25 0.79
C SER A 49 3.48 5.18 -0.29
N VAL A 50 2.27 4.73 -0.58
CA VAL A 50 1.99 3.61 -1.50
C VAL A 50 1.13 4.10 -2.67
N ASP A 51 1.46 3.66 -3.88
CA ASP A 51 0.63 3.91 -5.06
C ASP A 51 -0.63 3.04 -5.04
N CYS A 52 -1.73 3.68 -4.66
CA CYS A 52 -3.06 3.09 -4.60
C CYS A 52 -3.63 2.84 -6.01
N SER A 53 -3.18 3.56 -7.04
CA SER A 53 -3.66 3.36 -8.42
C SER A 53 -3.16 2.04 -8.99
N GLN A 54 -1.88 1.70 -8.80
CA GLN A 54 -1.32 0.39 -9.19
C GLN A 54 -2.00 -0.78 -8.47
N LEU A 55 -2.33 -0.59 -7.18
CA LEU A 55 -3.07 -1.58 -6.42
C LEU A 55 -4.50 -1.75 -6.97
N LYS A 56 -5.19 -0.67 -7.30
CA LYS A 56 -6.54 -0.75 -7.91
C LYS A 56 -6.49 -1.37 -9.30
N GLU A 57 -5.50 -1.05 -10.12
CA GLU A 57 -5.35 -1.63 -11.46
C GLU A 57 -5.09 -3.13 -11.38
N LYS A 58 -4.14 -3.57 -10.54
CA LYS A 58 -3.79 -5.01 -10.44
C LYS A 58 -4.86 -5.86 -9.76
N PHE A 59 -5.62 -5.28 -8.81
CA PHE A 59 -6.47 -6.07 -7.93
C PHE A 59 -7.96 -5.72 -7.98
N CYS A 60 -8.35 -4.60 -8.58
CA CYS A 60 -9.74 -4.16 -8.60
C CYS A 60 -10.40 -4.17 -9.98
N ASN A 61 -9.67 -4.25 -11.09
CA ASN A 61 -10.24 -4.35 -12.46
C ASN A 61 -11.46 -3.41 -12.68
N CYS A 62 -11.40 -2.17 -12.15
CA CYS A 62 -12.43 -1.16 -12.38
C CYS A 62 -11.95 -0.13 -13.39
#